data_AF-A0A645I978-F1
#
_entry.id   AF-A0A645I978-F1
#
_cell.length_a   1.000
_cell.length_b   1.000
_cell.length_c   1.000
_cell.angle_alpha   90.00
_cell.angle_beta   90.00
_cell.angle_gamma   90.00
#
_symmetry.space_group_name_H-M   'P 1'
#
loop_
_entity.id
_entity.type
_entity.pdbx_description
1 polymer ?
#
loop_
_entity_poly.entity_id
_entity_poly.type
_entity_poly.pdbx_seq_one_letter_code
_entity_poly.pdbx_strand_id
1 'polypeptide(L)'
;MGASQETIEQCVLNLKKKYPELNILGYHNGFFDQENCNDIIEDIKEKSPYALFVAMGAPRQENFIIKYMDELPCKVFMGVGGSFDGIAGKVKRAPKWMINIGLEWFYRVAKEPWRAKRLSSIPKFLIQVIKEK
;
A
#
# COMPACT_ATOMS: atom_id res chain seq x y z
N MET A 1 -7.00 3.17 4.23
CA MET A 1 -6.41 3.01 5.58
C MET A 1 -4.97 2.52 5.47
N GLY A 2 -4.13 2.76 6.48
CA GLY A 2 -2.71 2.39 6.47
C GLY A 2 -1.77 3.58 6.65
N ALA A 3 -0.46 3.34 6.56
CA ALA A 3 0.61 4.32 6.77
C ALA A 3 0.56 5.02 8.16
N SER A 4 1.46 5.98 8.40
CA SER A 4 1.37 6.83 9.60
C SER A 4 0.27 7.87 9.46
N GLN A 5 -0.19 8.41 10.60
CA GLN A 5 -1.21 9.46 10.64
C GLN A 5 -0.86 10.64 9.73
N GLU A 6 0.36 11.16 9.87
CA GLU A 6 0.88 12.25 9.04
C GLU A 6 0.91 11.87 7.54
N THR A 7 1.33 10.64 7.20
CA THR A 7 1.36 10.20 5.79
C THR A 7 -0.05 10.13 5.20
N ILE A 8 -1.01 9.55 5.91
CA ILE A 8 -2.35 9.37 5.35
C ILE A 8 -3.09 10.70 5.21
N GLU A 9 -2.90 11.65 6.13
CA GLU A 9 -3.45 13.00 6.03
C GLU A 9 -2.90 13.74 4.80
N GLN A 10 -1.58 13.73 4.61
CA GLN A 10 -0.95 14.34 3.43
C GLN A 10 -1.38 13.65 2.14
N CYS A 11 -1.53 12.32 2.16
CA CYS A 11 -2.05 11.56 1.03
C CYS A 11 -3.47 12.02 0.64
N VAL A 12 -4.38 12.15 1.62
CA VAL A 12 -5.75 12.63 1.40
C VAL A 12 -5.77 14.06 0.86
N LEU A 13 -4.95 14.96 1.42
CA LEU A 13 -4.83 16.34 0.92
C LEU A 13 -4.37 16.39 -0.53
N ASN A 14 -3.32 15.64 -0.87
CA ASN A 14 -2.77 15.60 -2.22
C ASN A 14 -3.75 14.96 -3.22
N LEU A 15 -4.48 13.93 -2.80
CA LEU A 15 -5.51 13.29 -3.63
C LEU A 15 -6.68 14.24 -3.91
N LYS A 16 -7.21 14.93 -2.89
CA LYS A 16 -8.28 15.91 -3.08
C LYS A 16 -7.84 17.08 -3.96
N LYS A 17 -6.59 17.53 -3.83
CA LYS A 17 -6.03 18.58 -4.71
C LYS A 17 -5.94 18.12 -6.17
N LYS A 18 -5.55 16.87 -6.40
CA LYS A 18 -5.34 16.32 -7.75
C LYS A 18 -6.64 15.85 -8.40
N TYR A 19 -7.58 15.36 -7.60
CA TYR A 19 -8.87 14.82 -8.02
C TYR A 19 -9.97 15.40 -7.11
N PRO A 20 -10.45 16.62 -7.37
CA PRO A 20 -11.42 17.30 -6.51
C PRO A 20 -12.76 16.57 -6.33
N GLU A 21 -13.16 15.81 -7.35
CA GLU A 21 -14.40 15.01 -7.34
C GLU A 21 -14.24 13.65 -6.64
N LEU A 22 -13.01 13.30 -6.21
CA LEU A 22 -12.77 12.04 -5.51
C LEU A 22 -13.44 12.06 -4.13
N ASN A 23 -14.47 11.23 -3.99
CA ASN A 23 -15.17 11.06 -2.73
C ASN A 23 -14.40 10.11 -1.80
N ILE A 24 -13.68 10.68 -0.83
CA ILE A 24 -13.00 9.92 0.23
C ILE A 24 -13.92 9.91 1.45
N LEU A 25 -14.61 8.78 1.67
CA LEU A 25 -15.56 8.62 2.77
C LEU A 25 -14.88 8.54 4.14
N GLY A 26 -13.62 8.11 4.21
CA GLY A 26 -12.86 8.02 5.45
C GLY A 26 -11.43 7.57 5.24
N TYR A 27 -10.61 7.73 6.29
CA TYR A 27 -9.24 7.25 6.35
C TYR A 27 -8.84 6.96 7.80
N HIS A 28 -7.93 6.02 7.99
CA HIS A 28 -7.39 5.64 9.30
C HIS A 28 -5.92 5.23 9.14
N ASN A 29 -5.08 5.53 10.12
CA ASN A 29 -3.67 5.10 10.11
C ASN A 29 -3.56 3.56 10.19
N GLY A 30 -2.40 3.02 9.84
CA GLY A 30 -2.16 1.57 9.80
C GLY A 30 -1.68 0.94 11.10
N PHE A 31 -1.58 1.71 12.18
CA PHE A 31 -0.97 1.29 13.44
C PHE A 31 -2.06 1.04 14.49
N PHE A 32 -2.79 -0.06 14.30
CA PHE A 32 -3.80 -0.54 15.24
C PHE A 32 -3.71 -2.07 15.37
N ASP A 33 -4.38 -2.61 16.39
CA ASP A 33 -4.49 -4.04 16.61
C ASP A 33 -5.57 -4.63 15.69
N GLN A 34 -5.17 -5.51 14.76
CA GLN A 34 -6.09 -6.15 13.81
C GLN A 34 -6.98 -7.22 14.47
N GLU A 35 -6.68 -7.63 15.70
CA GLU A 35 -7.54 -8.52 16.47
C GLU A 35 -8.60 -7.75 17.27
N ASN A 36 -8.39 -6.46 17.49
CA ASN A 36 -9.28 -5.60 18.26
C ASN A 36 -9.49 -4.25 17.57
N CYS A 37 -10.18 -4.29 16.42
CA CYS A 37 -10.47 -3.13 15.58
C CYS A 37 -11.95 -2.99 15.22
N ASN A 38 -12.86 -3.40 16.13
CA ASN A 38 -14.30 -3.38 15.87
C ASN A 38 -14.82 -1.97 15.55
N ASP A 39 -14.28 -0.96 16.21
CA ASP A 39 -14.53 0.46 15.95
C ASP A 39 -14.22 0.85 14.49
N ILE A 40 -13.07 0.40 13.96
CA ILE A 40 -12.67 0.65 12.58
C ILE A 40 -13.59 -0.09 11.60
N ILE A 41 -13.95 -1.33 11.91
CA ILE A 41 -14.84 -2.14 11.07
C ILE A 41 -16.25 -1.56 11.02
N GLU A 42 -16.78 -1.11 12.16
CA GLU A 42 -18.06 -0.42 12.26
C GLU A 42 -18.06 0.90 11.47
N ASP A 43 -17.01 1.72 11.60
CA ASP A 43 -16.84 2.96 10.83
C ASP A 43 -16.86 2.70 9.31
N ILE A 44 -16.18 1.64 8.85
CA ILE A 44 -16.20 1.26 7.43
C ILE A 44 -17.59 0.77 7.01
N LYS A 45 -18.29 -0.01 7.85
CA LYS A 45 -19.66 -0.49 7.57
C LYS A 45 -20.63 0.68 7.47
N GLU A 46 -20.58 1.63 8.40
CA GLU A 46 -21.42 2.84 8.40
C GLU A 46 -21.19 3.70 7.15
N LYS A 47 -19.92 3.94 6.81
CA LYS A 47 -19.56 4.74 5.63
C LYS A 47 -19.82 4.03 4.31
N SER A 48 -19.87 2.70 4.30
CA SER A 48 -20.13 1.86 3.12
C SER A 48 -19.36 2.27 1.85
N PRO A 49 -18.00 2.31 1.89
CA PRO A 49 -17.21 2.68 0.73
C PRO A 49 -17.25 1.60 -0.36
N TYR A 50 -17.22 2.04 -1.63
CA TYR A 50 -17.13 1.13 -2.77
C TYR A 50 -15.79 0.38 -2.82
N ALA A 51 -14.69 1.05 -2.46
CA ALA A 51 -13.33 0.50 -2.52
C ALA A 51 -12.55 0.80 -1.23
N LEU A 52 -11.82 -0.21 -0.74
CA LEU A 52 -10.93 -0.12 0.41
C LEU A 52 -9.47 -0.34 0.00
N PHE A 53 -8.65 0.71 0.15
CA PHE A 53 -7.21 0.66 -0.06
C PHE A 53 -6.46 0.51 1.27
N VAL A 54 -5.60 -0.50 1.38
CA VAL A 54 -4.90 -0.88 2.61
C VAL A 54 -3.39 -0.76 2.44
N ALA A 55 -2.76 0.14 3.20
CA ALA A 55 -1.34 0.46 3.15
C ALA A 55 -0.60 0.07 4.44
N MET A 56 -0.70 -1.21 4.85
CA MET A 56 -0.08 -1.71 6.10
C MET A 56 1.20 -2.52 5.87
N GLY A 57 1.54 -2.78 4.59
CA GLY A 57 2.66 -3.62 4.21
C GLY A 57 2.30 -5.10 4.25
N ALA A 58 3.02 -5.90 3.47
CA ALA A 58 2.84 -7.35 3.42
C ALA A 58 3.55 -8.03 4.60
N PRO A 59 2.97 -9.09 5.21
CA PRO A 59 1.68 -9.71 4.87
C PRO A 59 0.46 -9.11 5.62
N ARG A 60 0.67 -8.08 6.45
CA ARG A 60 -0.37 -7.52 7.35
C ARG A 60 -1.59 -6.99 6.61
N GLN A 61 -1.39 -6.40 5.43
CA GLN A 61 -2.51 -5.87 4.63
C GLN A 61 -3.33 -6.99 4.00
N GLU A 62 -2.70 -8.07 3.51
CA GLU A 62 -3.39 -9.22 2.93
C GLU A 62 -4.21 -9.96 3.99
N ASN A 63 -3.62 -10.21 5.17
CA ASN A 63 -4.31 -10.88 6.26
C ASN A 63 -5.54 -10.10 6.73
N PHE A 64 -5.43 -8.77 6.86
CA PHE A 64 -6.57 -7.93 7.21
C PHE A 64 -7.68 -7.97 6.16
N ILE A 65 -7.32 -7.88 4.87
CA ILE A 65 -8.30 -7.94 3.79
C ILE A 65 -9.02 -9.29 3.82
N ILE A 66 -8.28 -10.41 3.85
CA ILE A 66 -8.87 -11.75 3.86
C ILE A 66 -9.78 -11.96 5.07
N LYS A 67 -9.38 -11.46 6.25
CA LYS A 67 -10.14 -11.61 7.49
C LYS A 67 -11.50 -10.89 7.45
N TYR A 68 -11.58 -9.70 6.86
CA TYR A 68 -12.75 -8.84 6.95
C TYR A 68 -13.50 -8.63 5.63
N MET A 69 -13.00 -9.14 4.50
CA MET A 69 -13.60 -8.86 3.19
C MET A 69 -15.04 -9.34 3.04
N ASP A 70 -15.40 -10.46 3.69
CA ASP A 70 -16.76 -11.01 3.63
C ASP A 70 -17.76 -10.21 4.49
N GLU A 71 -17.28 -9.47 5.49
CA GLU A 71 -18.11 -8.67 6.39
C GLU A 71 -18.26 -7.21 5.94
N LEU A 72 -17.30 -6.70 5.17
CA LEU A 72 -17.26 -5.30 4.78
C LEU A 72 -18.06 -5.07 3.49
N PRO A 73 -18.81 -3.95 3.38
CA PRO A 73 -19.67 -3.68 2.22
C PRO A 73 -18.91 -3.31 0.93
N CYS A 74 -17.57 -3.39 0.93
CA CYS A 74 -16.73 -2.94 -0.17
C CYS A 74 -16.80 -3.92 -1.36
N LYS A 75 -16.77 -3.39 -2.57
CA LYS A 75 -16.67 -4.19 -3.81
C LYS A 75 -15.24 -4.43 -4.25
N VAL A 76 -14.32 -3.55 -3.83
CA VAL A 76 -12.90 -3.63 -4.19
C VAL A 76 -12.06 -3.55 -2.92
N PHE A 77 -11.13 -4.50 -2.78
CA PHE A 77 -10.09 -4.48 -1.76
C PHE A 77 -8.73 -4.47 -2.44
N MET A 78 -7.82 -3.61 -2.00
CA MET A 78 -6.49 -3.53 -2.59
C MET A 78 -5.42 -3.20 -1.55
N GLY A 79 -4.47 -4.12 -1.40
CA GLY A 79 -3.21 -3.85 -0.72
C GLY A 79 -2.34 -2.94 -1.57
N VAL A 80 -1.99 -1.75 -1.07
CA VAL A 80 -1.21 -0.75 -1.83
C VAL A 80 0.19 -0.51 -1.26
N GLY A 81 0.53 -1.14 -0.13
CA GLY A 81 1.83 -0.99 0.53
C GLY A 81 2.26 0.47 0.67
N GLY A 82 3.52 0.78 0.35
CA GLY A 82 4.09 2.13 0.45
C GLY A 82 3.63 3.13 -0.61
N SER A 83 2.52 2.87 -1.32
CA SER A 83 2.01 3.81 -2.32
C SER A 83 1.56 5.14 -1.70
N PHE A 84 1.00 5.10 -0.48
CA PHE A 84 0.61 6.32 0.24
C PHE A 84 1.81 7.21 0.58
N ASP A 85 2.99 6.65 0.90
CA ASP A 85 4.20 7.45 1.12
C ASP A 85 4.66 8.18 -0.15
N GLY A 86 4.43 7.57 -1.31
CA GLY A 86 4.67 8.20 -2.61
C GLY A 86 3.69 9.34 -2.91
N ILE A 87 2.40 9.12 -2.67
CA ILE A 87 1.35 10.13 -2.90
C ILE A 87 1.45 11.29 -1.89
N ALA A 88 1.80 11.01 -0.64
CA ALA A 88 2.08 12.00 0.40
C ALA A 88 3.36 12.82 0.11
N GLY A 89 4.17 12.42 -0.87
CA GLY A 89 5.41 13.12 -1.22
C GLY A 89 6.61 12.82 -0.32
N LYS A 90 6.49 11.88 0.64
CA LYS A 90 7.59 11.50 1.54
C LYS A 90 8.70 10.74 0.82
N VAL A 91 8.37 10.02 -0.25
CA VAL A 91 9.34 9.24 -1.02
C VAL A 91 9.66 9.90 -2.35
N LYS A 92 10.92 10.33 -2.50
CA LYS A 92 11.45 10.76 -3.79
C LYS A 92 11.56 9.56 -4.74
N ARG A 93 10.82 9.60 -5.85
CA ARG A 93 10.93 8.62 -6.94
C ARG A 93 12.30 8.68 -7.62
N ALA A 94 12.68 7.58 -8.27
CA ALA A 94 13.84 7.55 -9.14
C ALA A 94 13.71 8.58 -10.28
N PRO A 95 14.83 9.08 -10.84
CA PRO A 95 14.80 9.89 -12.05
C PRO A 95 14.03 9.19 -13.18
N LYS A 96 13.33 9.99 -14.02
CA LYS A 96 12.49 9.47 -15.11
C LYS A 96 13.24 8.50 -16.04
N TRP A 97 14.49 8.79 -16.38
CA TRP A 97 15.29 7.92 -17.24
C TRP A 97 15.47 6.52 -16.63
N MET A 98 15.69 6.41 -15.31
CA MET A 98 15.81 5.12 -14.61
C MET A 98 14.48 4.37 -14.59
N ILE A 99 13.37 5.08 -14.37
CA ILE A 99 12.03 4.49 -14.39
C ILE A 99 11.75 3.90 -15.78
N ASN A 100 12.04 4.66 -16.84
CA ASN A 100 11.76 4.27 -18.22
C ASN A 100 12.53 3.01 -18.66
N ILE A 101 13.71 2.77 -18.09
CA ILE A 101 14.51 1.56 -18.37
C ILE A 101 14.34 0.47 -17.30
N GLY A 102 13.36 0.61 -16.39
CA GLY A 102 13.06 -0.40 -15.37
C GLY A 102 14.04 -0.48 -14.19
N LEU A 103 14.92 0.51 -14.01
CA LEU A 103 15.92 0.57 -12.93
C LEU A 103 15.43 1.28 -11.65
N GLU A 104 14.13 1.49 -11.47
CA GLU A 104 13.60 2.07 -10.23
C GLU A 104 13.93 1.20 -9.00
N TRP A 105 13.97 -0.13 -9.15
CA TRP A 105 14.37 -1.03 -8.07
C TRP A 105 15.83 -0.79 -7.63
N PHE A 106 16.73 -0.56 -8.58
CA PHE A 106 18.15 -0.34 -8.31
C PHE A 106 18.35 0.97 -7.54
N TYR A 107 17.68 2.05 -7.97
CA TYR A 107 17.67 3.31 -7.25
C TYR A 107 17.19 3.15 -5.79
N ARG A 108 16.12 2.39 -5.58
CA ARG A 108 15.58 2.13 -4.24
C ARG A 108 16.55 1.31 -3.37
N VAL A 109 17.25 0.33 -3.93
CA VAL A 109 18.25 -0.46 -3.20
C VAL A 109 19.49 0.38 -2.89
N ALA A 110 19.95 1.21 -3.82
CA ALA A 110 21.06 2.12 -3.59
C ALA A 110 20.77 3.13 -2.46
N LYS A 111 19.53 3.61 -2.37
CA LYS A 111 19.09 4.53 -1.31
C LYS A 111 18.82 3.81 0.03
N GLU A 112 18.34 2.57 -0.01
CA GLU A 112 17.97 1.78 1.16
C GLU A 112 18.67 0.40 1.11
N PRO A 113 19.97 0.33 1.45
CA PRO A 113 20.80 -0.85 1.21
C PRO A 113 20.32 -2.11 1.95
N TRP A 114 19.59 -1.98 3.06
CA TRP A 114 18.97 -3.12 3.75
C TRP A 114 17.93 -3.86 2.88
N ARG A 115 17.37 -3.20 1.86
CA ARG A 115 16.46 -3.83 0.88
C ARG A 115 17.17 -4.84 -0.02
N ALA A 116 18.51 -4.83 -0.10
CA ALA A 116 19.26 -5.79 -0.90
C ALA A 116 18.97 -7.24 -0.51
N LYS A 117 18.59 -7.51 0.75
CA LYS A 117 18.15 -8.83 1.22
C LYS A 117 16.98 -9.38 0.38
N ARG A 118 16.10 -8.52 -0.12
CA ARG A 118 14.98 -8.89 -0.99
C ARG A 118 15.42 -9.32 -2.39
N LEU A 119 16.60 -8.91 -2.85
CA LEU A 119 17.11 -9.33 -4.16
C LEU A 119 17.58 -10.78 -4.16
N SER A 120 17.83 -11.38 -2.99
CA SER A 120 18.24 -12.78 -2.87
C SER A 120 17.18 -13.78 -3.36
N SER A 121 15.91 -13.36 -3.46
CA SER A 121 14.85 -14.18 -4.05
C SER A 121 14.86 -14.18 -5.58
N ILE A 122 15.48 -13.19 -6.23
CA ILE A 122 15.50 -13.07 -7.69
C ILE A 122 16.27 -14.23 -8.34
N PRO A 123 17.51 -14.59 -7.91
CA PRO A 123 18.19 -15.76 -8.46
C PRO A 123 17.40 -17.06 -8.27
N LYS A 124 16.76 -17.24 -7.10
CA LYS A 124 15.93 -18.42 -6.82
C LYS A 124 14.76 -18.52 -7.79
N PHE A 125 14.07 -17.39 -8.01
CA PHE A 125 12.98 -17.31 -8.96
C PHE A 125 13.44 -17.59 -10.40
N LEU A 126 14.55 -17.00 -10.85
CA LEU A 126 15.10 -17.25 -12.19
C LEU A 126 15.43 -18.72 -12.42
N ILE A 127 16.07 -19.38 -11.44
CA ILE A 127 16.36 -20.82 -11.52
C ILE A 127 15.06 -21.62 -11.65
N GLN A 128 14.02 -21.26 -10.88
CA GLN A 128 12.75 -21.96 -10.92
C GLN A 128 12.01 -21.78 -12.26
N VAL A 129 11.99 -20.55 -12.80
CA VAL A 129 11.42 -20.26 -14.13
C VAL A 129 12.15 -21.02 -15.25
N ILE A 130 13.47 -21.19 -15.13
CA ILE A 130 14.26 -21.96 -16.12
C ILE A 130 13.98 -23.46 -15.99
N LYS A 131 13.75 -23.97 -14.77
CA LYS A 131 13.46 -25.39 -14.52
C LYS A 131 12.04 -25.82 -14.86
N GLU A 132 11.08 -24.89 -14.84
CA GLU A 132 9.68 -25.13 -15.22
C GLU A 132 9.42 -24.99 -16.73
N LYS A 133 10.47 -24.71 -17.53
CA LYS A 133 10.46 -24.82 -18.99
C LYS A 133 11.06 -26.15 -19.44
#